data_AF-A0A7X1JCL0-F1
#
_entry.id   AF-A0A7X1JCL0-F1
#
_cell.length_a   1.000
_cell.length_b   1.000
_cell.length_c   1.000
_cell.angle_alpha   90.00
_cell.angle_beta   90.00
_cell.angle_gamma   90.00
#
_symmetry.space_group_name_H-M   'P 1'
#
loop_
_entity.id
_entity.type
_entity.pdbx_description
1 polymer ?
#
loop_
_entity_poly.entity_id
_entity_poly.type
_entity_poly.pdbx_seq_one_letter_code
_entity_poly.pdbx_strand_id
1 'polypeptide(L)' 'GTVPKDLIAGWMVIDVDTYERAVELAGELSAAPGAGGKPIHEWLEVRPFLAANPTVTECHG' A
#
# COMPACT_ATOMS: atom_id res chain seq x y z
N GLY A 1 5.33 -30.37 0.92
CA GLY A 1 5.46 -29.39 2.01
C GLY A 1 4.85 -28.10 1.55
N THR A 2 3.69 -27.75 2.10
CA THR A 2 2.94 -26.54 1.74
C THR A 2 3.66 -25.32 2.30
N VAL A 3 4.02 -24.36 1.45
CA VAL A 3 4.50 -23.04 1.89
C VAL A 3 3.37 -22.39 2.71
N PRO A 4 3.62 -21.79 3.88
CA PRO A 4 2.59 -21.08 4.64
C PRO A 4 1.96 -20.01 3.75
N LYS A 5 0.63 -19.93 3.75
CA LYS A 5 -0.14 -19.19 2.74
C LYS A 5 -0.08 -17.67 2.85
N ASP A 6 0.56 -17.09 3.86
CA ASP A 6 0.37 -15.67 4.18
C ASP A 6 1.69 -14.98 4.53
N LEU A 7 2.65 -14.96 3.60
CA LEU A 7 3.80 -14.06 3.70
C LEU A 7 3.45 -12.74 2.99
N ILE A 8 3.17 -11.69 3.76
CA ILE A 8 3.22 -10.32 3.23
C ILE A 8 4.70 -10.01 3.00
N ALA A 9 5.07 -9.67 1.75
CA ALA A 9 6.46 -9.45 1.35
C ALA A 9 7.16 -8.28 2.06
N GLY A 10 6.42 -7.46 2.80
CA GLY A 10 6.88 -6.33 3.61
C GLY A 10 5.82 -5.23 3.66
N TRP A 11 6.06 -4.20 4.47
CA TRP A 11 5.31 -2.95 4.43
C TRP A 11 6.30 -1.78 4.44
N MET A 12 5.91 -0.66 3.85
CA MET A 12 6.71 0.57 3.81
C MET A 12 5.85 1.74 4.29
N VAL A 13 6.48 2.70 4.97
CA VAL A 13 5.83 3.97 5.36
C VAL A 13 6.48 5.08 4.57
N ILE A 14 5.63 5.90 3.96
CA ILE A 14 6.01 7.12 3.25
C ILE A 14 5.32 8.30 3.94
N ASP A 15 6.08 9.38 4.15
CA ASP A 15 5.57 10.62 4.72
C ASP A 15 5.29 11.60 3.57
N VAL A 16 4.04 12.04 3.45
CA VAL A 16 3.56 12.90 2.35
C VAL A 16 2.46 13.81 2.84
N ASP A 17 2.36 14.99 2.23
CA ASP A 17 1.41 16.03 2.65
C ASP A 17 -0.06 15.69 2.31
N THR A 18 -0.30 14.86 1.27
CA THR A 18 -1.65 14.52 0.79
C THR A 18 -1.79 13.04 0.43
N TYR A 19 -3.03 12.54 0.49
CA TYR A 19 -3.35 11.17 0.15
C TYR A 19 -3.15 10.87 -1.34
N GLU A 20 -3.49 11.83 -2.22
CA GLU A 20 -3.28 11.70 -3.66
C GLU A 20 -1.81 11.44 -3.98
N ARG A 21 -0.89 12.12 -3.27
CA ARG A 21 0.54 11.90 -3.45
C ARG A 21 0.98 10.51 -2.97
N ALA A 22 0.37 9.99 -1.91
CA ALA A 22 0.61 8.61 -1.46
C ALA A 22 0.21 7.59 -2.55
N VAL A 23 -0.92 7.81 -3.21
CA VAL A 23 -1.43 6.93 -4.28
C VAL A 23 -0.52 6.96 -5.51
N GLU A 24 -0.07 8.14 -5.94
CA GLU A 24 0.89 8.27 -7.06
C GLU A 24 2.19 7.49 -6.78
N LEU A 25 2.76 7.67 -5.59
CA LEU A 25 3.98 6.98 -5.19
C LEU A 25 3.78 5.46 -5.10
N ALA A 26 2.62 5.00 -4.63
CA ALA A 26 2.29 3.58 -4.66
C ALA A 26 2.19 3.03 -6.10
N GLY A 27 1.68 3.82 -7.04
CA GLY A 27 1.68 3.49 -8.46
C GLY A 27 3.10 3.36 -9.03
N GLU A 28 3.98 4.31 -8.73
CA GLU A 28 5.40 4.26 -9.13
C GLU A 28 6.10 3.03 -8.55
N LEU A 29 5.87 2.71 -7.27
CA LEU A 29 6.43 1.53 -6.61
C LEU A 29 5.90 0.23 -7.21
N SER A 30 4.60 0.13 -7.51
CA SER A 30 4.00 -1.03 -8.19
C SER A 30 4.56 -1.21 -9.61
N ALA A 31 4.91 -0.12 -10.27
CA ALA A 31 5.53 -0.11 -11.58
C ALA A 31 7.07 -0.28 -11.53
N ALA A 32 7.68 -0.22 -10.34
CA ALA A 32 9.12 -0.28 -10.19
C ALA A 32 9.67 -1.62 -10.73
N PRO A 33 10.90 -1.63 -11.27
CA PRO A 33 11.50 -2.85 -11.78
C PRO A 33 11.70 -3.86 -10.65
N GLY A 34 11.04 -5.00 -10.75
CA GLY A 34 11.24 -6.16 -9.90
C GLY A 34 12.52 -6.92 -10.24
N ALA A 35 12.70 -8.07 -9.59
CA ALA A 35 13.83 -8.95 -9.84
C ALA A 35 13.97 -9.25 -11.35
N GLY A 36 15.13 -8.88 -11.93
CA GLY A 36 15.39 -9.04 -13.36
C GLY A 36 14.88 -7.92 -14.27
N GLY A 37 14.51 -6.75 -13.74
CA GLY A 37 14.21 -5.54 -14.52
C GLY A 37 12.81 -5.50 -15.14
N LYS A 38 11.92 -6.43 -14.77
CA LYS A 38 10.52 -6.46 -15.21
C LYS A 38 9.65 -5.78 -14.16
N PRO A 39 8.67 -4.94 -14.53
CA PRO A 39 7.75 -4.33 -13.55
C PRO A 39 7.11 -5.39 -12.66
N ILE A 40 7.00 -5.11 -11.36
CA ILE A 40 6.42 -6.06 -10.40
C ILE A 40 4.91 -6.22 -10.58
N HIS A 41 4.20 -5.18 -11.05
CA HIS A 41 2.74 -5.17 -11.21
C HIS A 41 2.00 -5.71 -9.98
N GLU A 42 2.58 -5.49 -8.80
CA GLU A 42 2.05 -5.99 -7.54
C GLU A 42 0.92 -5.09 -7.08
N TRP A 43 -0.18 -5.69 -6.63
CA TRP A 43 -1.29 -4.95 -6.06
C TRP A 43 -0.87 -4.44 -4.68
N LEU A 44 -0.65 -3.12 -4.56
CA LEU A 44 -0.26 -2.46 -3.33
C LEU A 44 -1.47 -1.82 -2.66
N GLU A 45 -1.61 -2.03 -1.35
CA GLU A 45 -2.63 -1.40 -0.52
C GLU A 45 -2.05 -0.15 0.16
N VAL A 46 -2.69 1.00 -0.08
CA VAL A 46 -2.33 2.28 0.58
C VAL A 46 -3.23 2.48 1.78
N ARG A 47 -2.65 2.59 2.99
CA ARG A 47 -3.36 2.88 4.23
C ARG A 47 -2.77 4.12 4.90
N PRO A 48 -3.60 5.10 5.31
CA PRO A 48 -3.13 6.18 6.17
C PRO A 48 -2.52 5.62 7.45
N PHE A 49 -1.33 6.10 7.79
CA PHE A 49 -0.60 5.72 9.00
C PHE A 49 -0.34 6.97 9.82
N LEU A 50 -0.54 6.90 11.15
CA LEU A 50 -0.48 8.03 12.10
C LEU A 50 -1.45 9.23 11.86
N ALA A 51 -2.29 9.24 10.82
CA ALA A 51 -3.40 10.18 10.73
C ALA A 51 -4.41 9.90 11.87
N ALA A 52 -4.92 10.95 12.52
CA ALA A 52 -5.96 10.81 13.54
C ALA A 52 -7.08 9.88 13.03
N ASN A 53 -7.56 8.99 13.90
CA ASN A 53 -8.54 7.95 13.60
C ASN A 53 -9.61 8.48 12.62
N PRO A 54 -9.91 7.77 11.51
CA PRO A 54 -11.03 8.16 10.67
C PRO A 54 -12.26 8.26 11.57
N THR A 55 -12.87 9.44 11.66
CA THR A 55 -14.18 9.59 12.29
C THR A 55 -15.12 8.71 11.49
N VAL A 56 -15.47 7.56 12.05
CA VAL A 56 -16.53 6.70 11.51
C VAL A 56 -17.80 7.55 11.54
N THR A 57 -18.17 8.10 10.38
CA THR A 57 -19.50 8.68 10.20
C THR A 57 -20.49 7.52 10.30
N GLU A 58 -21.42 7.63 11.23
CA GLU A 58 -22.38 6.59 11.62
C GLU A 58 -23.08 5.95 10.41
N CYS A 59 -23.13 4.62 10.41
CA CYS A 59 -24.02 3.85 9.56
C CYS A 59 -25.46 4.24 9.91
N HIS A 60 -26.12 5.02 9.05
CA HIS A 60 -27.58 5.11 9.08
C HIS A 60 -28.15 3.73 8.80
N GLY A 61 -29.08 3.31 9.67
CA GLY A 61 -29.71 1.99 9.69
C GLY A 61 -30.71 1.72 8.57
#